data_AF-A0A9P4Q1P7-F1
#
_entry.id   AF-A0A9P4Q1P7-F1
#
_cell.length_a   1.000
_cell.length_b   1.000
_cell.length_c   1.000
_cell.angle_alpha   90.00
_cell.angle_beta   90.00
_cell.angle_gamma   90.00
#
_symmetry.space_group_name_H-M   'P 1'
#
loop_
_entity.id
_entity.type
_entity.pdbx_description
1 polymer ?
#
loop_
_entity_poly.entity_id
_entity_poly.type
_entity_poly.pdbx_seq_one_letter_code
_entity_poly.pdbx_strand_id
1 'polypeptide(L)'
;MVVPHDMYEDDDDDFCCGRAYGGSRIAVVSMARYNPALDVLQDIEREHAWPTSHCQTYVEGLCDLRVPLQGSEAPIGEKTAMHAAVAAISPEPATTSPQEQKETMLWLGRVCKTASHELGHCFGIDHCTYFACIMQGTAGLVEDARQPPYLCPVDLAKILRAIALAPKEPASSDLLKRAETNRYGALREFCLRWPEDRMFQAFQAWLDHRIAGTEQG
;
A
#
# COMPACT_ATOMS: atom_id res chain seq x y z
N MET A 1 18.54 0.95 -3.52
CA MET A 1 19.01 2.19 -4.17
C MET A 1 17.81 2.89 -4.78
N VAL A 2 17.72 4.21 -4.71
CA VAL A 2 16.66 4.97 -5.38
C VAL A 2 17.31 5.87 -6.42
N VAL A 3 16.80 5.86 -7.66
CA VAL A 3 17.40 6.58 -8.80
C VAL A 3 16.39 7.50 -9.47
N PRO A 4 16.81 8.69 -9.97
CA PRO A 4 15.93 9.60 -10.70
C PRO A 4 15.78 9.23 -12.18
N HIS A 5 16.50 8.22 -12.65
CA HIS A 5 16.50 7.78 -14.04
C HIS A 5 15.39 6.77 -14.28
N ASP A 6 14.80 6.82 -15.46
CA ASP A 6 13.90 5.76 -15.92
C ASP A 6 14.68 4.43 -16.05
N MET A 7 13.97 3.32 -15.90
CA MET A 7 14.54 1.98 -15.91
C MET A 7 13.70 1.05 -16.79
N TYR A 8 14.32 -0.02 -17.28
CA TYR A 8 13.72 -1.15 -17.99
C TYR A 8 14.53 -2.41 -17.61
N GLU A 9 13.95 -3.61 -17.67
CA GLU A 9 14.71 -4.84 -17.35
C GLU A 9 15.34 -5.47 -18.60
N ASP A 10 14.60 -5.50 -19.71
CA ASP A 10 15.07 -5.99 -21.00
C ASP A 10 14.45 -5.24 -22.20
N ASP A 11 14.77 -5.69 -23.42
CA ASP A 11 14.35 -5.03 -24.66
C ASP A 11 12.83 -5.16 -24.95
N ASP A 12 12.13 -6.05 -24.22
CA ASP A 12 10.68 -6.26 -24.36
C ASP A 12 9.86 -5.42 -23.35
N ASP A 13 10.51 -4.84 -22.34
CA ASP A 13 9.88 -3.96 -21.35
C ASP A 13 9.77 -2.50 -21.81
N ASP A 14 8.58 -1.92 -21.68
CA ASP A 14 8.38 -0.47 -21.88
C ASP A 14 9.10 0.36 -20.80
N PHE A 15 9.03 -0.09 -19.53
CA PHE A 15 9.75 0.44 -18.37
C PHE A 15 9.54 -0.46 -17.14
N CYS A 16 10.36 -0.27 -16.10
CA CYS A 16 10.11 -0.78 -14.76
C CYS A 16 10.33 0.32 -13.71
N CYS A 17 9.49 0.35 -12.67
CA CYS A 17 9.63 1.31 -11.58
C CYS A 17 10.45 0.76 -10.40
N GLY A 18 10.70 -0.54 -10.38
CA GLY A 18 11.48 -1.22 -9.37
C GLY A 18 12.05 -2.52 -9.92
N ARG A 19 13.19 -2.92 -9.36
CA ARG A 19 13.81 -4.22 -9.62
C ARG A 19 14.49 -4.71 -8.36
N ALA A 20 14.26 -5.97 -8.02
CA ALA A 20 14.95 -6.64 -6.93
C ALA A 20 15.72 -7.88 -7.40
N TYR A 21 16.96 -7.97 -6.95
CA TYR A 21 17.79 -9.16 -7.01
C TYR A 21 17.66 -9.87 -5.65
N GLY A 22 16.52 -10.55 -5.45
CA GLY A 22 16.12 -11.09 -4.15
C GLY A 22 17.16 -11.97 -3.47
N GLY A 23 17.88 -12.81 -4.23
CA GLY A 23 18.98 -13.64 -3.71
C GLY A 23 20.19 -12.86 -3.19
N SER A 24 20.42 -11.66 -3.75
CA SER A 24 21.51 -10.76 -3.36
C SER A 24 21.08 -9.69 -2.36
N ARG A 25 19.79 -9.64 -1.99
CA ARG A 25 19.21 -8.65 -1.06
C ARG A 25 19.42 -7.20 -1.54
N ILE A 26 19.40 -6.99 -2.86
CA ILE A 26 19.57 -5.68 -3.49
C ILE A 26 18.28 -5.33 -4.24
N ALA A 27 17.81 -4.10 -4.04
CA ALA A 27 16.69 -3.51 -4.76
C ALA A 27 17.08 -2.15 -5.33
N VAL A 28 16.55 -1.82 -6.51
CA VAL A 28 16.65 -0.51 -7.16
C VAL A 28 15.25 -0.02 -7.47
N VAL A 29 14.94 1.23 -7.15
CA VAL A 29 13.64 1.86 -7.41
C VAL A 29 13.88 3.11 -8.24
N SER A 30 13.17 3.24 -9.35
CA SER A 30 13.11 4.48 -10.12
C SER A 30 12.03 5.39 -9.55
N MET A 31 12.36 6.67 -9.37
CA MET A 31 11.37 7.70 -9.05
C MET A 31 10.88 8.46 -10.29
N ALA A 32 11.45 8.21 -11.48
CA ALA A 32 11.24 9.01 -12.68
C ALA A 32 9.75 9.05 -13.10
N ARG A 33 9.16 7.87 -13.25
CA ARG A 33 7.77 7.66 -13.71
C ARG A 33 6.73 7.99 -12.64
N TYR A 34 7.14 8.26 -11.40
CA TYR A 34 6.22 8.62 -10.31
C TYR A 34 6.09 10.13 -10.09
N ASN A 35 6.85 10.94 -10.82
CA ASN A 35 6.79 12.39 -10.73
C ASN A 35 5.35 12.87 -11.05
N PRO A 36 4.64 13.54 -10.12
CA PRO A 36 3.27 14.01 -10.32
C PRO A 36 3.07 14.91 -11.54
N ALA A 37 4.12 15.57 -12.03
CA ALA A 37 4.07 16.37 -13.24
C ALA A 37 3.80 15.54 -14.51
N LEU A 38 4.02 14.22 -14.46
CA LEU A 38 3.80 13.30 -15.56
C LEU A 38 2.42 12.63 -15.54
N ASP A 39 1.62 12.81 -14.48
CA ASP A 39 0.36 12.09 -14.30
C ASP A 39 -0.63 12.27 -15.45
N VAL A 40 -0.72 13.48 -16.01
CA VAL A 40 -1.60 13.75 -17.16
C VAL A 40 -1.12 13.01 -18.40
N LEU A 41 0.20 12.90 -18.60
CA LEU A 41 0.78 12.20 -19.74
C LEU A 41 0.67 10.67 -19.57
N GLN A 42 0.70 10.20 -18.34
CA GLN A 42 0.65 8.77 -17.98
C GLN A 42 -0.77 8.27 -17.66
N ASP A 43 -1.78 9.13 -17.81
CA ASP A 43 -3.19 8.86 -17.51
C ASP A 43 -3.43 8.32 -16.07
N ILE A 44 -2.67 8.86 -15.10
CA ILE A 44 -2.76 8.42 -13.70
C ILE A 44 -3.93 9.12 -13.01
N GLU A 45 -5.02 8.37 -12.85
CA GLU A 45 -6.18 8.79 -12.07
C GLU A 45 -5.82 8.91 -10.57
N ARG A 46 -5.99 10.10 -9.99
CA ARG A 46 -5.73 10.36 -8.55
C ARG A 46 -6.96 10.20 -7.65
N GLU A 47 -8.16 10.34 -8.20
CA GLU A 47 -9.39 10.40 -7.40
C GLU A 47 -9.71 9.06 -6.76
N HIS A 48 -9.54 7.98 -7.52
CA HIS A 48 -9.84 6.61 -7.12
C HIS A 48 -8.57 5.74 -7.02
N ALA A 49 -7.45 6.35 -6.65
CA ALA A 49 -6.28 5.63 -6.15
C ALA A 49 -6.62 4.93 -4.82
N TRP A 50 -5.75 4.05 -4.31
CA TRP A 50 -5.96 3.49 -2.97
C TRP A 50 -6.00 4.62 -1.91
N PRO A 51 -6.95 4.62 -0.96
CA PRO A 51 -7.97 3.60 -0.68
C PRO A 51 -9.32 3.81 -1.39
N THR A 52 -9.50 4.93 -2.11
CA THR A 52 -10.77 5.32 -2.73
C THR A 52 -11.17 4.47 -3.93
N SER A 53 -10.28 3.62 -4.45
CA SER A 53 -10.63 2.47 -5.29
C SER A 53 -11.63 1.50 -4.63
N HIS A 54 -11.85 1.62 -3.31
CA HIS A 54 -12.86 0.87 -2.54
C HIS A 54 -14.00 1.75 -2.03
N CYS A 55 -14.13 3.01 -2.49
CA CYS A 55 -15.26 3.84 -2.10
C CYS A 55 -16.55 3.35 -2.77
N GLN A 56 -17.68 3.52 -2.08
CA GLN A 56 -18.98 3.01 -2.53
C GLN A 56 -19.34 3.53 -3.93
N THR A 57 -19.23 4.85 -4.15
CA THR A 57 -19.55 5.49 -5.45
C THR A 57 -18.74 4.90 -6.61
N TYR A 58 -17.45 4.66 -6.40
CA TYR A 58 -16.56 4.11 -7.43
C TYR A 58 -16.92 2.66 -7.77
N VAL A 59 -17.11 1.82 -6.75
CA VAL A 59 -17.47 0.41 -6.95
C VAL A 59 -18.85 0.29 -7.60
N GLU A 60 -19.83 1.07 -7.17
CA GLU A 60 -21.17 1.11 -7.78
C GLU A 60 -21.10 1.52 -9.26
N GLY A 61 -20.27 2.52 -9.58
CA GLY A 61 -20.03 2.97 -10.96
C GLY A 61 -19.39 1.92 -11.85
N LEU A 62 -18.43 1.12 -11.33
CA LEU A 62 -17.79 0.04 -12.08
C LEU A 62 -18.70 -1.16 -12.30
N CYS A 63 -19.58 -1.46 -11.35
CA CYS A 63 -20.44 -2.63 -11.43
C CYS A 63 -21.66 -2.46 -12.34
N ASP A 64 -22.01 -1.22 -12.73
CA ASP A 64 -23.17 -0.91 -13.59
C ASP A 64 -24.49 -1.58 -13.12
N LEU A 65 -24.57 -1.92 -11.82
CA LEU A 65 -25.71 -2.63 -11.22
C LEU A 65 -26.83 -1.64 -10.90
N ARG A 66 -27.63 -1.30 -11.92
CA ARG A 66 -29.04 -0.93 -11.76
C ARG A 66 -29.93 -2.14 -11.43
N VAL A 67 -29.43 -3.07 -10.62
CA VAL A 67 -30.25 -4.15 -10.06
C VAL A 67 -30.23 -3.96 -8.56
N PRO A 68 -31.35 -3.53 -7.93
CA PRO A 68 -31.44 -3.53 -6.50
C PRO A 68 -31.24 -4.97 -6.04
N LEU A 69 -30.17 -5.25 -5.30
CA LEU A 69 -30.08 -6.50 -4.58
C LEU A 69 -31.21 -6.50 -3.54
N GLN A 70 -32.34 -7.10 -3.89
CA GLN A 70 -33.33 -7.53 -2.91
C GLN A 70 -32.71 -8.70 -2.13
N GLY A 71 -31.99 -8.37 -1.06
CA GLY A 71 -31.34 -9.39 -0.26
C GLY A 71 -30.51 -8.79 0.86
N SER A 72 -31.15 -8.69 2.03
CA SER A 72 -30.59 -8.39 3.35
C SER A 72 -29.72 -7.12 3.41
N GLU A 73 -30.21 -6.12 4.14
CA GLU A 73 -29.30 -5.30 4.95
C GLU A 73 -28.50 -6.29 5.81
N ALA A 74 -27.37 -6.79 5.31
CA ALA A 74 -26.36 -7.35 6.19
C ALA A 74 -26.07 -6.21 7.17
N PRO A 75 -26.13 -6.46 8.49
CA PRO A 75 -25.82 -5.41 9.45
C PRO A 75 -24.49 -4.83 9.02
N ILE A 76 -24.43 -3.50 8.83
CA ILE A 76 -23.22 -2.76 8.46
C ILE A 76 -22.10 -3.39 9.29
N GLY A 77 -21.30 -4.22 8.63
CA GLY A 77 -20.38 -5.13 9.30
C GLY A 77 -19.44 -4.32 10.17
N GLU A 78 -18.85 -4.96 11.17
CA GLU A 78 -17.76 -4.38 11.96
C GLU A 78 -16.90 -3.46 11.09
N LYS A 79 -16.75 -2.20 11.50
CA LYS A 79 -16.03 -1.17 10.75
C LYS A 79 -14.65 -1.72 10.38
N THR A 80 -14.45 -2.19 9.16
CA THR A 80 -13.18 -2.85 8.80
C THR A 80 -12.04 -1.83 8.69
N ALA A 81 -10.80 -2.29 8.69
CA ALA A 81 -9.63 -1.44 8.45
C ALA A 81 -9.73 -0.66 7.12
N MET A 82 -10.36 -1.25 6.09
CA MET A 82 -10.59 -0.55 4.82
C MET A 82 -11.63 0.56 4.95
N HIS A 83 -12.73 0.32 5.67
CA HIS A 83 -13.71 1.38 5.95
C HIS A 83 -13.07 2.55 6.70
N ALA A 84 -12.18 2.27 7.67
CA ALA A 84 -11.43 3.30 8.38
C ALA A 84 -10.52 4.10 7.43
N ALA A 85 -9.81 3.40 6.52
CA ALA A 85 -8.94 4.04 5.52
C ALA A 85 -9.71 4.95 4.56
N VAL A 86 -10.85 4.50 4.02
CA VAL A 86 -11.69 5.31 3.13
C VAL A 86 -12.28 6.51 3.87
N ALA A 87 -12.79 6.30 5.09
CA ALA A 87 -13.37 7.37 5.90
C ALA A 87 -12.38 8.48 6.26
N ALA A 88 -11.10 8.15 6.43
CA ALA A 88 -10.03 9.12 6.70
C ALA A 88 -9.74 10.07 5.53
N ILE A 89 -10.18 9.72 4.31
CA ILE A 89 -9.90 10.47 3.07
C ILE A 89 -11.15 11.11 2.45
N SER A 90 -12.31 10.88 3.08
CA SER A 90 -13.57 11.59 2.79
C SER A 90 -13.38 13.11 2.90
N PRO A 91 -14.17 13.93 2.18
CA PRO A 91 -13.88 15.34 1.93
C PRO A 91 -14.03 16.21 3.20
N GLU A 92 -13.03 16.17 4.06
CA GLU A 92 -12.72 17.22 5.04
C GLU A 92 -12.05 18.40 4.31
N PRO A 93 -12.13 19.63 4.85
CA PRO A 93 -11.67 20.83 4.16
C PRO A 93 -10.20 20.68 3.74
N ALA A 94 -9.91 21.11 2.51
CA ALA A 94 -8.58 21.03 1.91
C ALA A 94 -7.50 21.48 2.89
N THR A 95 -6.53 20.59 3.17
CA THR A 95 -5.30 20.95 3.88
C THR A 95 -4.73 22.23 3.29
N THR A 96 -4.37 23.19 4.14
CA THR A 96 -3.86 24.51 3.74
C THR A 96 -2.46 24.46 3.13
N SER A 97 -1.84 23.28 3.10
CA SER A 97 -0.50 23.07 2.59
C SER A 97 -0.37 23.51 1.12
N PRO A 98 0.73 24.16 0.73
CA PRO A 98 1.00 24.52 -0.66
C PRO A 98 0.90 23.33 -1.61
N GLN A 99 0.48 23.59 -2.86
CA GLN A 99 0.32 22.56 -3.88
C GLN A 99 1.63 21.77 -4.13
N GLU A 100 2.77 22.47 -4.20
CA GLU A 100 4.10 21.86 -4.37
C GLU A 100 4.44 20.87 -3.24
N GLN A 101 4.02 21.17 -2.01
CA GLN A 101 4.20 20.26 -0.88
C GLN A 101 3.36 19.00 -1.06
N LYS A 102 2.09 19.14 -1.48
CA LYS A 102 1.20 18.00 -1.75
C LYS A 102 1.74 17.10 -2.86
N GLU A 103 2.28 17.68 -3.92
CA GLU A 103 2.90 16.94 -5.01
C GLU A 103 4.17 16.21 -4.56
N THR A 104 5.03 16.89 -3.79
CA THR A 104 6.24 16.25 -3.23
C THR A 104 5.87 15.06 -2.34
N MET A 105 4.82 15.18 -1.53
CA MET A 105 4.37 14.11 -0.64
C MET A 105 3.68 12.96 -1.39
N LEU A 106 2.89 13.26 -2.43
CA LEU A 106 2.34 12.24 -3.34
C LEU A 106 3.47 11.45 -4.01
N TRP A 107 4.52 12.15 -4.47
CA TRP A 107 5.68 11.51 -5.09
C TRP A 107 6.40 10.59 -4.10
N LEU A 108 6.63 11.06 -2.87
CA LEU A 108 7.21 10.27 -1.79
C LEU A 108 6.38 9.00 -1.51
N GLY A 109 5.05 9.13 -1.43
CA GLY A 109 4.14 7.99 -1.20
C GLY A 109 4.30 6.88 -2.22
N ARG A 110 4.31 7.24 -3.51
CA ARG A 110 4.50 6.30 -4.63
C ARG A 110 5.84 5.59 -4.60
N VAL A 111 6.92 6.34 -4.34
CA VAL A 111 8.27 5.79 -4.22
C VAL A 111 8.39 4.88 -3.01
N CYS A 112 7.84 5.25 -1.85
CA CYS A 112 7.85 4.43 -0.65
C CYS A 112 7.09 3.11 -0.83
N LYS A 113 5.95 3.13 -1.52
CA LYS A 113 5.17 1.92 -1.82
C LYS A 113 5.96 0.96 -2.69
N THR A 114 6.53 1.44 -3.80
CA THR A 114 7.38 0.62 -4.69
C THR A 114 8.63 0.12 -3.97
N ALA A 115 9.30 0.97 -3.20
CA ALA A 115 10.44 0.55 -2.39
C ALA A 115 10.08 -0.55 -1.39
N SER A 116 8.89 -0.50 -0.80
CA SER A 116 8.40 -1.53 0.11
C SER A 116 8.11 -2.85 -0.60
N HIS A 117 7.60 -2.79 -1.84
CA HIS A 117 7.44 -3.95 -2.73
C HIS A 117 8.80 -4.61 -3.04
N GLU A 118 9.76 -3.83 -3.53
CA GLU A 118 11.10 -4.35 -3.86
C GLU A 118 11.84 -4.90 -2.63
N LEU A 119 11.63 -4.29 -1.46
CA LEU A 119 12.15 -4.83 -0.20
C LEU A 119 11.52 -6.19 0.14
N GLY A 120 10.25 -6.43 -0.18
CA GLY A 120 9.61 -7.73 -0.04
C GLY A 120 10.28 -8.80 -0.90
N HIS A 121 10.65 -8.48 -2.15
CA HIS A 121 11.48 -9.36 -2.97
C HIS A 121 12.86 -9.62 -2.34
N CYS A 122 13.45 -8.62 -1.68
CA CYS A 122 14.66 -8.83 -0.88
C CYS A 122 14.44 -9.78 0.32
N PHE A 123 13.22 -10.09 0.73
CA PHE A 123 12.92 -11.17 1.70
C PHE A 123 12.63 -12.53 1.04
N GLY A 124 12.74 -12.63 -0.29
CA GLY A 124 12.43 -13.85 -1.06
C GLY A 124 10.93 -14.05 -1.26
N ILE A 125 10.13 -12.99 -1.20
CA ILE A 125 8.70 -13.02 -1.47
C ILE A 125 8.49 -12.67 -2.94
N ASP A 126 7.89 -13.57 -3.69
CA ASP A 126 7.46 -13.32 -5.08
C ASP A 126 6.14 -12.54 -5.12
N HIS A 127 5.68 -12.18 -6.31
CA HIS A 127 4.39 -11.54 -6.50
C HIS A 127 3.25 -12.33 -5.83
N CYS A 128 2.39 -11.61 -5.12
CA CYS A 128 1.27 -12.18 -4.38
C CYS A 128 0.00 -12.16 -5.22
N THR A 129 -0.70 -13.30 -5.26
CA THR A 129 -1.97 -13.47 -5.96
C THR A 129 -3.12 -13.84 -5.01
N TYR A 130 -2.87 -13.90 -3.71
CA TYR A 130 -3.82 -14.42 -2.72
C TYR A 130 -4.87 -13.38 -2.31
N PHE A 131 -4.44 -12.16 -2.00
CA PHE A 131 -5.27 -11.10 -1.45
C PHE A 131 -4.71 -9.73 -1.87
N ALA A 132 -5.44 -8.66 -1.53
CA ALA A 132 -4.93 -7.30 -1.57
C ALA A 132 -3.60 -7.21 -0.80
N CYS A 133 -2.50 -6.92 -1.50
CA CYS A 133 -1.14 -6.95 -0.95
C CYS A 133 -0.23 -6.00 -1.72
N ILE A 134 0.67 -5.31 -1.02
CA ILE A 134 1.73 -4.52 -1.62
C ILE A 134 2.66 -5.36 -2.51
N MET A 135 2.70 -6.68 -2.31
CA MET A 135 3.46 -7.61 -3.15
C MET A 135 2.71 -8.05 -4.41
N GLN A 136 1.54 -7.51 -4.74
CA GLN A 136 0.89 -7.79 -6.02
C GLN A 136 1.76 -7.30 -7.17
N GLY A 137 1.88 -8.09 -8.23
CA GLY A 137 2.48 -7.63 -9.48
C GLY A 137 1.61 -6.55 -10.11
N THR A 138 2.23 -5.61 -10.80
CA THR A 138 1.56 -4.50 -11.49
C THR A 138 2.02 -4.42 -12.94
N ALA A 139 1.08 -4.26 -13.87
CA ALA A 139 1.37 -4.09 -15.29
C ALA A 139 1.47 -2.61 -15.71
N GLY A 140 1.24 -1.66 -14.79
CA GLY A 140 1.34 -0.24 -15.09
C GLY A 140 1.02 0.68 -13.93
N LEU A 141 1.22 1.98 -14.13
CA LEU A 141 1.09 2.99 -13.06
C LEU A 141 -0.35 3.19 -12.58
N VAL A 142 -1.33 3.01 -13.46
CA VAL A 142 -2.76 3.11 -13.12
C VAL A 142 -3.17 1.96 -12.19
N GLU A 143 -2.70 0.75 -12.49
CA GLU A 143 -2.92 -0.41 -11.61
C GLU A 143 -2.17 -0.21 -10.29
N ASP A 144 -0.89 0.20 -10.35
CA ASP A 144 -0.08 0.47 -9.18
C ASP A 144 -0.79 1.46 -8.24
N ALA A 145 -1.35 2.56 -8.75
CA ALA A 145 -2.05 3.56 -7.95
C ALA A 145 -3.20 2.99 -7.08
N ARG A 146 -3.78 1.86 -7.46
CA ARG A 146 -4.87 1.17 -6.75
C ARG A 146 -4.38 0.07 -5.80
N GLN A 147 -3.10 -0.31 -5.86
CA GLN A 147 -2.50 -1.31 -4.98
C GLN A 147 -2.36 -0.80 -3.54
N PRO A 148 -2.60 -1.64 -2.53
CA PRO A 148 -2.53 -1.24 -1.14
C PRO A 148 -1.08 -1.09 -0.65
N PRO A 149 -0.81 -0.22 0.35
CA PRO A 149 0.50 -0.06 0.97
C PRO A 149 0.78 -1.08 2.09
N TYR A 150 0.00 -2.15 2.19
CA TYR A 150 0.09 -3.14 3.27
C TYR A 150 0.34 -4.56 2.75
N LEU A 151 0.92 -5.42 3.60
CA LEU A 151 1.03 -6.85 3.33
C LEU A 151 -0.27 -7.56 3.68
N CYS A 152 -0.68 -8.51 2.84
CA CYS A 152 -1.76 -9.43 3.19
C CYS A 152 -1.33 -10.39 4.33
N PRO A 153 -2.26 -11.13 4.96
CA PRO A 153 -1.93 -12.06 6.04
C PRO A 153 -0.86 -13.09 5.68
N VAL A 154 -0.82 -13.54 4.43
CA VAL A 154 0.16 -14.53 3.95
C VAL A 154 1.57 -13.93 3.92
N ASP A 155 1.76 -12.78 3.27
CA ASP A 155 3.08 -12.17 3.15
C ASP A 155 3.53 -11.47 4.44
N LEU A 156 2.58 -11.00 5.25
CA LEU A 156 2.86 -10.54 6.60
C LEU A 156 3.46 -11.69 7.43
N ALA A 157 2.87 -12.89 7.40
CA ALA A 157 3.42 -14.04 8.10
C ALA A 157 4.84 -14.41 7.61
N LYS A 158 5.10 -14.34 6.29
CA LYS A 158 6.43 -14.53 5.72
C LYS A 158 7.44 -13.51 6.27
N ILE A 159 7.09 -12.23 6.27
CA ILE A 159 7.94 -11.15 6.79
C ILE A 159 8.17 -11.31 8.30
N LEU A 160 7.11 -11.51 9.08
CA LEU A 160 7.22 -11.69 10.53
C LEU A 160 8.11 -12.89 10.87
N ARG A 161 7.98 -14.00 10.13
CA ARG A 161 8.88 -15.13 10.28
C ARG A 161 10.32 -14.75 9.91
N ALA A 162 10.54 -14.08 8.79
CA ALA A 162 11.89 -13.69 8.36
C ALA A 162 12.60 -12.77 9.37
N ILE A 163 11.88 -11.84 10.00
CA ILE A 163 12.45 -10.89 10.97
C ILE A 163 12.49 -11.41 12.41
N ALA A 164 11.58 -12.32 12.80
CA ALA A 164 11.50 -12.85 14.17
C ALA A 164 12.36 -14.10 14.39
N LEU A 165 12.98 -14.66 13.34
CA LEU A 165 13.81 -15.85 13.48
C LEU A 165 15.11 -15.56 14.26
N ALA A 166 15.14 -16.01 15.51
CA ALA A 166 16.37 -16.47 16.13
C ALA A 166 16.82 -17.77 15.43
N PRO A 167 18.10 -17.98 15.11
CA PRO A 167 18.57 -19.00 14.16
C PRO A 167 18.31 -20.48 14.52
N LYS A 168 17.60 -20.81 15.61
CA LYS A 168 17.50 -22.20 16.11
C LYS A 168 16.15 -22.65 16.69
N GLU A 169 15.17 -21.77 16.84
CA GLU A 169 13.87 -22.12 17.44
C GLU A 169 12.72 -21.56 16.59
N PRO A 170 11.57 -22.26 16.44
CA PRO A 170 10.39 -21.66 15.85
C PRO A 170 9.99 -20.44 16.68
N ALA A 171 9.79 -19.29 16.02
CA ALA A 171 9.31 -18.08 16.69
C ALA A 171 8.01 -18.40 17.44
N SER A 172 7.97 -18.12 18.74
CA SER A 172 6.76 -18.30 19.53
C SER A 172 5.63 -17.40 19.02
N SER A 173 4.38 -17.79 19.25
CA SER A 173 3.22 -16.97 18.90
C SER A 173 3.33 -15.55 19.48
N ASP A 174 3.81 -15.44 20.72
CA ASP A 174 4.03 -14.15 21.40
C ASP A 174 5.09 -13.29 20.69
N LEU A 175 6.16 -13.91 20.19
CA LEU A 175 7.21 -13.20 19.47
C LEU A 175 6.69 -12.65 18.13
N LEU A 176 5.91 -13.45 17.39
CA LEU A 176 5.30 -13.02 16.13
C LEU A 176 4.29 -11.89 16.36
N LYS A 177 3.45 -12.00 17.40
CA LYS A 177 2.49 -10.96 17.77
C LYS A 177 3.19 -9.65 18.14
N ARG A 178 4.25 -9.72 18.97
CA ARG A 178 5.08 -8.54 19.30
C ARG A 178 5.74 -7.93 18.07
N ALA A 179 6.26 -8.76 17.16
CA ALA A 179 6.85 -8.29 15.92
C ALA A 179 5.82 -7.59 15.02
N GLU A 180 4.59 -8.11 14.94
CA GLU A 180 3.47 -7.48 14.24
C GLU A 180 3.11 -6.12 14.85
N THR A 181 2.88 -6.07 16.16
CA THR A 181 2.56 -4.82 16.87
C THR A 181 3.66 -3.77 16.69
N ASN A 182 4.93 -4.16 16.84
CA ASN A 182 6.07 -3.25 16.64
C ASN A 182 6.15 -2.73 15.21
N ARG A 183 5.92 -3.61 14.21
CA ARG A 183 5.90 -3.24 12.79
C ARG A 183 4.80 -2.23 12.51
N TYR A 184 3.57 -2.51 12.95
CA TYR A 184 2.44 -1.59 12.73
C TYR A 184 2.62 -0.28 13.47
N GLY A 185 3.15 -0.28 14.69
CA GLY A 185 3.51 0.94 15.42
C GLY A 185 4.51 1.80 14.66
N ALA A 186 5.60 1.20 14.15
CA ALA A 186 6.61 1.92 13.37
C ALA A 186 6.06 2.47 12.04
N LEU A 187 5.22 1.72 11.34
CA LEU A 187 4.57 2.20 10.11
C LEU A 187 3.58 3.34 10.39
N ARG A 188 2.85 3.26 11.50
CA ARG A 188 1.91 4.29 11.94
C ARG A 188 2.67 5.59 12.25
N GLU A 189 3.74 5.50 13.04
CA GLU A 189 4.62 6.64 13.34
C GLU A 189 5.22 7.25 12.06
N PHE A 190 5.62 6.42 11.09
CA PHE A 190 6.10 6.90 9.80
C PHE A 190 5.03 7.74 9.09
N CYS A 191 3.80 7.23 8.99
CA CYS A 191 2.70 7.90 8.29
C CYS A 191 2.33 9.23 8.95
N LEU A 192 2.37 9.31 10.28
CA LEU A 192 2.09 10.55 11.04
C LEU A 192 3.05 11.70 10.73
N ARG A 193 4.24 11.42 10.17
CA ARG A 193 5.19 12.47 9.75
C ARG A 193 4.79 13.16 8.45
N TRP A 194 3.85 12.59 7.71
CA TRP A 194 3.49 13.03 6.35
C TRP A 194 1.97 13.17 6.20
N PRO A 195 1.31 13.99 7.03
CA PRO A 195 -0.14 14.11 7.05
C PRO A 195 -0.73 14.73 5.78
N GLU A 196 0.07 15.29 4.87
CA GLU A 196 -0.41 15.87 3.62
C GLU A 196 -0.65 14.82 2.52
N ASP A 197 -0.03 13.64 2.62
CA ASP A 197 -0.23 12.57 1.64
C ASP A 197 -1.49 11.76 1.97
N ARG A 198 -2.36 11.58 0.96
CA ARG A 198 -3.62 10.85 1.14
C ARG A 198 -3.40 9.37 1.41
N MET A 199 -2.38 8.75 0.81
CA MET A 199 -2.10 7.34 1.06
C MET A 199 -1.60 7.13 2.49
N PHE A 200 -0.69 7.97 2.99
CA PHE A 200 -0.22 7.87 4.38
C PHE A 200 -1.32 8.15 5.41
N GLN A 201 -2.20 9.13 5.18
CA GLN A 201 -3.38 9.37 6.02
C GLN A 201 -4.30 8.14 6.07
N ALA A 202 -4.66 7.59 4.91
CA ALA A 202 -5.48 6.39 4.81
C ALA A 202 -4.83 5.19 5.49
N PHE A 203 -3.53 5.02 5.28
CA PHE A 203 -2.78 3.89 5.82
C PHE A 203 -2.62 4.00 7.34
N GLN A 204 -2.46 5.21 7.87
CA GLN A 204 -2.48 5.45 9.30
C GLN A 204 -3.82 5.02 9.91
N ALA A 205 -4.96 5.40 9.33
CA ALA A 205 -6.27 4.96 9.81
C ALA A 205 -6.48 3.44 9.70
N TRP A 206 -5.97 2.82 8.62
CA TRP A 206 -5.95 1.37 8.46
C TRP A 206 -5.15 0.68 9.57
N LEU A 207 -3.95 1.21 9.87
CA LEU A 207 -3.05 0.68 10.91
C LEU A 207 -3.65 0.83 12.31
N ASP A 208 -4.24 1.99 12.63
CA ASP A 208 -4.89 2.23 13.92
C ASP A 208 -5.97 1.18 14.19
N HIS A 209 -6.78 0.87 13.17
CA HIS A 209 -7.79 -0.17 13.28
C HIS A 209 -7.18 -1.56 13.51
N ARG A 210 -6.10 -1.90 12.78
CA ARG A 210 -5.42 -3.20 12.95
C ARG A 210 -4.78 -3.35 14.32
N ILE A 211 -4.12 -2.31 14.83
CA ILE A 211 -3.51 -2.30 16.16
C ILE A 211 -4.57 -2.52 17.24
N ALA A 212 -5.70 -1.79 17.18
CA ALA A 212 -6.80 -1.96 18.13
C ALA A 212 -7.37 -3.39 18.13
N GLY A 213 -7.38 -4.07 16.97
CA GLY A 213 -7.77 -5.48 16.88
C GLY A 213 -6.76 -6.45 17.50
N THR A 214 -5.46 -6.14 17.46
CA THR A 214 -4.41 -6.99 18.07
C THR A 214 -4.38 -6.95 19.60
N GLU A 215 -4.93 -5.90 20.21
CA GLU A 215 -5.04 -5.73 21.67
C GLU A 215 -6.22 -6.52 22.28
N GLN A 216 -7.18 -6.97 21.46
CA GLN A 216 -8.42 -7.61 21.91
C GLN A 216 -8.42 -9.15 21.85
N GLY A 217 -7.46 -9.78 21.16
CA GLY A 217 -7.29 -11.23 21.08
C GLY A 217 -6.05 -11.70 21.81
#